data_AF-A0AAN0Z867-F1
#
_entry.id   AF-A0AAN0Z867-F1
#
_cell.length_a   1.000
_cell.length_b   1.000
_cell.length_c   1.000
_cell.angle_alpha   90.00
_cell.angle_beta   90.00
_cell.angle_gamma   90.00
#
_symmetry.space_group_name_H-M   'P 1'
#
loop_
_entity.id
_entity.type
_entity.pdbx_description
1 polymer ?
#
loop_
_entity_poly.entity_id
_entity_poly.type
_entity_poly.pdbx_seq_one_letter_code
_entity_poly.pdbx_strand_id
1 'polypeptide(L)'
;MSQSPNRWPPARVAAFWARRCRIFLKACEDAELVAEALRIVGRSEVLARLRGGVPATFSDVLVDLYVHAHHDRFAGGRQLGAVGPIRLAIRAALGRAPSASTKELWAMVAAAPPRGWTLHDNRAGRYAEGPEAGQNVDYRAFANHASAERRARKSSNSGAMSRG
;
A
#
# COMPACT_ATOMS: atom_id res chain seq x y z
N MET A 1 -0.12 32.34 -32.78
CA MET A 1 -0.72 31.86 -31.53
C MET A 1 -0.32 30.41 -31.36
N SER A 2 0.66 30.12 -30.49
CA SER A 2 1.17 28.76 -30.27
C SER A 2 0.31 28.07 -29.22
N GLN A 3 -0.55 27.14 -29.63
CA GLN A 3 -1.25 26.25 -28.69
C GLN A 3 -0.24 25.24 -28.15
N SER A 4 0.05 25.31 -26.84
CA SER A 4 0.93 24.36 -26.17
C SER A 4 0.39 22.92 -26.29
N PRO A 5 1.25 21.94 -26.62
CA PRO A 5 0.81 20.57 -26.85
C PRO A 5 0.49 19.86 -25.53
N ASN A 6 -0.62 19.13 -25.52
CA ASN A 6 -0.99 18.06 -24.59
C ASN A 6 -0.35 18.10 -23.19
N ARG A 7 -1.03 18.76 -22.24
CA ARG A 7 -0.78 18.50 -20.82
C ARG A 7 -1.13 17.05 -20.52
N TRP A 8 -0.10 16.25 -20.36
CA TRP A 8 -0.13 14.90 -19.80
C TRP A 8 -1.05 14.85 -18.56
N PRO A 9 -1.76 13.73 -18.33
CA PRO A 9 -2.63 13.60 -17.18
C PRO A 9 -1.83 13.81 -15.88
N PRO A 10 -2.41 14.46 -14.84
CA PRO A 10 -1.75 14.66 -13.55
C PRO A 10 -1.10 13.36 -13.07
N ALA A 11 0.07 13.41 -12.42
CA ALA A 11 0.84 12.21 -12.05
C ALA A 11 0.01 11.12 -11.34
N ARG A 12 -0.98 11.51 -10.52
CA ARG A 12 -1.95 10.60 -9.87
C ARG A 12 -2.84 9.84 -10.87
N VAL A 13 -3.29 10.53 -11.93
CA VAL A 13 -4.11 9.97 -13.01
C VAL A 13 -3.24 9.07 -13.88
N ALA A 14 -2.02 9.48 -14.21
CA ALA A 14 -1.06 8.63 -14.91
C ALA A 14 -0.73 7.34 -14.13
N ALA A 15 -0.49 7.44 -12.81
CA ALA A 15 -0.24 6.29 -11.95
C ALA A 15 -1.47 5.39 -11.80
N PHE A 16 -2.67 5.97 -11.69
CA PHE A 16 -3.93 5.24 -11.67
C PHE A 16 -4.12 4.41 -12.94
N TRP A 17 -3.93 5.02 -14.11
CA TRP A 17 -4.02 4.33 -15.39
C TRP A 17 -2.91 3.29 -15.57
N ALA A 18 -1.67 3.59 -15.18
CA ALA A 18 -0.58 2.62 -15.21
C ALA A 18 -0.89 1.38 -14.35
N ARG A 19 -1.52 1.56 -13.18
CA ARG A 19 -1.95 0.46 -12.33
C ARG A 19 -3.10 -0.33 -12.95
N ARG A 20 -4.11 0.35 -13.50
CA ARG A 20 -5.25 -0.29 -14.18
C ARG A 20 -4.78 -1.08 -15.41
N CYS A 21 -3.84 -0.55 -16.19
CA CYS A 21 -3.23 -1.26 -17.31
C CYS A 21 -2.47 -2.51 -16.86
N ARG A 22 -1.70 -2.45 -15.76
CA ARG A 22 -1.03 -3.66 -15.24
C ARG A 22 -2.01 -4.73 -14.78
N ILE A 23 -3.13 -4.33 -14.16
CA ILE A 23 -4.18 -5.28 -13.74
C ILE A 23 -4.83 -5.90 -14.97
N PHE A 24 -5.17 -5.09 -15.97
CA PHE A 24 -5.72 -5.57 -17.23
C PHE A 24 -4.78 -6.57 -17.93
N LEU A 25 -3.49 -6.23 -18.09
CA LEU A 25 -2.52 -7.12 -18.74
C LEU A 25 -2.41 -8.48 -18.01
N LYS A 26 -2.40 -8.47 -16.67
CA LYS A 26 -2.41 -9.71 -15.89
C LYS A 26 -3.72 -10.49 -16.03
N ALA A 27 -4.85 -9.80 -16.11
CA ALA A 27 -6.13 -10.45 -16.32
C ALA A 27 -6.22 -11.13 -17.70
N CYS A 28 -5.57 -10.57 -18.71
CA CYS A 28 -5.47 -11.21 -20.03
C CYS A 28 -4.66 -12.51 -20.04
N GLU A 29 -3.84 -12.78 -19.03
CA GLU A 29 -3.09 -14.03 -18.89
C GLU A 29 -3.98 -15.17 -18.35
N ASP A 30 -5.16 -14.86 -17.80
CA ASP A 30 -6.12 -15.84 -17.27
C ASP A 30 -7.22 -16.14 -18.31
N ALA A 31 -7.08 -17.28 -18.99
CA ALA A 31 -7.97 -17.68 -20.07
C ALA A 31 -9.43 -17.90 -19.62
N GLU A 32 -9.65 -18.33 -18.36
CA GLU A 32 -11.00 -18.55 -17.83
C GLU A 32 -11.70 -17.22 -17.56
N LEU A 33 -10.99 -16.26 -16.98
CA LEU A 33 -11.52 -14.90 -16.77
C LEU A 33 -11.81 -14.17 -18.08
N VAL A 34 -10.96 -14.34 -19.09
CA VAL A 34 -11.19 -13.78 -20.44
C VAL A 34 -12.45 -14.38 -21.07
N ALA A 35 -12.63 -15.70 -20.99
CA ALA A 35 -13.80 -16.37 -21.53
C ALA A 35 -15.11 -15.92 -20.85
N GLU A 36 -15.08 -15.78 -19.52
CA GLU A 36 -16.25 -15.30 -18.76
C GLU A 36 -16.56 -13.82 -19.04
N ALA A 37 -15.53 -12.97 -19.15
CA ALA A 37 -15.72 -11.56 -19.52
C ALA A 37 -16.41 -11.42 -20.88
N LEU A 38 -16.03 -12.22 -21.88
CA LEU A 38 -16.67 -12.22 -23.20
C LEU A 38 -18.16 -12.63 -23.14
N ARG A 39 -18.53 -13.56 -22.26
CA ARG A 39 -19.94 -13.92 -22.03
C ARG A 39 -20.74 -12.80 -21.37
N ILE A 40 -20.17 -12.14 -20.37
CA ILE A 40 -20.85 -11.06 -19.62
C ILE A 40 -21.04 -9.80 -20.47
N VAL A 41 -20.05 -9.43 -21.28
CA VAL A 41 -20.15 -8.27 -22.19
C VAL A 41 -21.30 -8.47 -23.17
N GLY A 42 -21.41 -9.66 -23.78
CA GLY A 42 -22.53 -9.96 -24.68
C GLY A 42 -23.89 -9.81 -24.01
N ARG A 43 -24.04 -10.28 -22.76
CA ARG A 43 -25.30 -10.13 -21.99
C ARG A 43 -25.59 -8.67 -21.63
N SER A 44 -24.57 -7.94 -21.19
CA SER A 44 -24.69 -6.52 -20.81
C SER A 44 -25.08 -5.66 -22.00
N GLU A 45 -24.49 -5.92 -23.16
CA GLU A 45 -24.81 -5.21 -24.40
C GLU A 45 -26.25 -5.47 -24.87
N VAL A 46 -26.70 -6.73 -24.84
CA VAL A 46 -28.10 -7.07 -25.13
C VAL A 46 -29.06 -6.35 -24.20
N LEU A 47 -28.79 -6.35 -22.89
CA LEU A 47 -29.64 -5.66 -21.90
C LEU A 47 -29.64 -4.15 -22.07
N ALA A 48 -28.49 -3.54 -22.37
CA ALA A 48 -28.36 -2.12 -22.65
C ALA A 48 -29.22 -1.70 -23.85
N ARG A 49 -29.19 -2.48 -24.93
CA ARG A 49 -30.04 -2.23 -26.12
C ARG A 49 -31.54 -2.36 -25.81
N LEU A 50 -31.94 -3.34 -25.01
CA LEU A 50 -33.34 -3.54 -24.62
C LEU A 50 -33.86 -2.48 -23.66
N ARG A 51 -32.99 -1.90 -22.82
CA ARG A 51 -33.38 -1.01 -21.70
C ARG A 51 -32.91 0.44 -21.87
N GLY A 52 -32.31 0.80 -23.01
CA GLY A 52 -31.77 2.13 -23.27
C GLY A 52 -30.56 2.51 -22.40
N GLY A 53 -29.81 1.52 -21.91
CA GLY A 53 -28.62 1.72 -21.07
C GLY A 53 -27.31 1.82 -21.86
N VAL A 54 -26.20 2.06 -21.17
CA VAL A 54 -24.85 2.04 -21.74
C VAL A 54 -24.22 0.65 -21.51
N PRO A 55 -23.67 -0.01 -22.55
CA PRO A 55 -23.00 -1.31 -22.38
C PRO A 55 -21.66 -1.16 -21.65
N ALA A 56 -21.33 -2.13 -20.80
CA ALA A 56 -20.01 -2.22 -20.19
C ALA A 56 -18.95 -2.64 -21.22
N THR A 57 -17.72 -2.12 -21.09
CA THR A 57 -16.62 -2.52 -21.99
C THR A 57 -15.99 -3.84 -21.52
N PHE A 58 -15.37 -4.57 -22.45
CA PHE A 58 -14.61 -5.78 -22.13
C PHE A 58 -13.52 -5.52 -21.09
N SER A 59 -12.77 -4.43 -21.22
CA SER A 59 -11.71 -4.07 -20.28
C SER A 59 -12.24 -3.82 -18.87
N ASP A 60 -13.42 -3.21 -18.73
CA ASP A 60 -14.01 -2.94 -17.42
C ASP A 60 -14.47 -4.23 -16.75
N VAL A 61 -15.20 -5.07 -17.48
CA VAL A 61 -15.69 -6.36 -16.99
C VAL A 61 -14.52 -7.29 -16.60
N LEU A 62 -13.49 -7.38 -17.45
CA LEU A 62 -12.34 -8.24 -17.20
C LEU A 62 -11.54 -7.78 -15.97
N VAL A 63 -11.34 -6.48 -15.81
CA VAL A 63 -10.66 -5.93 -14.62
C VAL A 63 -11.47 -6.21 -13.36
N ASP A 64 -12.78 -6.02 -13.39
CA ASP A 64 -13.64 -6.25 -12.22
C ASP A 64 -13.67 -7.73 -11.82
N LEU A 65 -13.82 -8.64 -12.79
CA LEU A 65 -13.74 -10.09 -12.55
C LEU A 65 -12.39 -10.49 -11.95
N TYR A 66 -11.28 -9.96 -12.49
CA TYR A 66 -9.94 -10.26 -12.00
C TYR A 66 -9.72 -9.72 -10.58
N VAL A 67 -10.21 -8.52 -10.27
CA VAL A 67 -10.13 -7.95 -8.91
C VAL A 67 -10.96 -8.78 -7.92
N HIS A 68 -12.14 -9.27 -8.34
CA HIS A 68 -12.97 -10.13 -7.49
C HIS A 68 -12.37 -11.54 -7.31
N ALA A 69 -11.91 -12.19 -8.37
CA ALA A 69 -11.29 -13.51 -8.32
C ALA A 69 -9.99 -13.50 -7.49
N HIS A 70 -9.29 -12.36 -7.48
CA HIS A 70 -8.09 -12.16 -6.67
C HIS A 70 -8.33 -11.19 -5.52
N HIS A 71 -9.56 -11.14 -5.00
CA HIS A 71 -9.90 -10.24 -3.91
C HIS A 71 -8.92 -10.41 -2.76
N ASP A 72 -8.46 -11.60 -2.38
CA ASP A 72 -7.46 -11.73 -1.29
C ASP A 72 -6.08 -11.10 -1.60
N ARG A 73 -5.72 -10.99 -2.89
CA ARG A 73 -4.49 -10.31 -3.35
C ARG A 73 -4.66 -8.78 -3.45
N PHE A 74 -5.90 -8.28 -3.56
CA PHE A 74 -6.21 -6.85 -3.73
C PHE A 74 -6.88 -6.19 -2.51
N ALA A 75 -7.68 -6.96 -1.77
CA ALA A 75 -8.24 -6.72 -0.44
C ALA A 75 -7.26 -7.01 0.68
N GLY A 76 -6.01 -7.31 0.33
CA GLY A 76 -4.86 -7.11 1.19
C GLY A 76 -4.69 -5.63 1.55
N GLY A 77 -5.65 -5.07 2.29
CA GLY A 77 -5.30 -4.15 3.35
C GLY A 77 -4.21 -4.80 4.21
N ARG A 78 -3.42 -3.98 4.91
CA ARG A 78 -2.36 -4.46 5.81
C ARG A 78 -2.88 -5.65 6.61
N GLN A 79 -2.19 -6.81 6.52
CA GLN A 79 -2.51 -8.00 7.33
C GLN A 79 -2.77 -7.60 8.78
N LEU A 80 -3.62 -8.31 9.52
CA LEU A 80 -3.86 -8.01 10.92
C LEU A 80 -2.52 -7.99 11.69
N GLY A 81 -2.11 -6.83 12.20
CA GLY A 81 -0.82 -6.64 12.86
C GLY A 81 0.36 -6.25 11.93
N ALA A 82 0.14 -6.07 10.62
CA ALA A 82 1.12 -5.51 9.72
C ALA A 82 1.36 -4.04 10.05
N VAL A 83 2.61 -3.73 10.36
CA VAL A 83 3.06 -2.39 10.73
C VAL A 83 3.89 -1.80 9.60
N GLY A 84 3.87 -0.47 9.45
CA GLY A 84 4.61 0.21 8.38
C GLY A 84 6.14 0.06 8.52
N PRO A 85 6.91 0.38 7.46
CA PRO A 85 8.36 0.17 7.40
C PRO A 85 9.14 0.76 8.59
N ILE A 86 8.78 1.97 9.03
CA ILE A 86 9.38 2.61 10.21
C ILE A 86 9.11 1.81 11.49
N ARG A 87 7.88 1.33 11.70
CA ARG A 87 7.56 0.49 12.87
C ARG A 87 8.27 -0.86 12.84
N LEU A 88 8.45 -1.45 11.65
CA LEU A 88 9.27 -2.67 11.50
C LEU A 88 10.73 -2.43 11.87
N ALA A 89 11.32 -1.33 11.42
CA ALA A 89 12.69 -0.97 11.79
C ALA A 89 12.84 -0.70 13.29
N ILE A 90 11.88 0.00 13.89
CA ILE A 90 11.81 0.19 15.35
C ILE A 90 11.73 -1.15 16.09
N ARG A 91 10.86 -2.07 15.63
CA ARG A 91 10.72 -3.41 16.22
C ARG A 91 12.02 -4.20 16.15
N ALA A 92 12.69 -4.18 15.01
CA ALA A 92 14.00 -4.81 14.83
C ALA A 92 15.07 -4.19 15.73
N ALA A 93 15.11 -2.85 15.81
CA ALA A 93 16.04 -2.14 16.69
C ALA A 93 15.80 -2.48 18.17
N LEU A 94 14.54 -2.49 18.62
CA LEU A 94 14.16 -2.96 19.95
C LEU A 94 14.52 -4.43 20.17
N GLY A 95 14.39 -5.29 19.15
CA GLY A 95 14.83 -6.68 19.22
C GLY A 95 16.30 -6.82 19.62
N ARG A 96 17.17 -5.96 19.07
CA ARG A 96 18.61 -5.89 19.39
C ARG A 96 18.90 -5.18 20.72
N ALA A 97 18.17 -4.10 21.02
CA ALA A 97 18.37 -3.29 22.21
C ALA A 97 17.03 -2.96 22.89
N PRO A 98 16.51 -3.87 23.75
CA PRO A 98 15.16 -3.73 24.32
C PRO A 98 14.96 -2.51 25.22
N SER A 99 16.03 -2.04 25.88
CA SER A 99 16.04 -0.88 26.77
C SER A 99 16.36 0.44 26.07
N ALA A 100 16.62 0.42 24.75
CA ALA A 100 16.99 1.62 24.02
C ALA A 100 15.94 2.72 24.16
N SER A 101 16.41 3.91 24.52
CA SER A 101 15.66 5.15 24.52
C SER A 101 15.16 5.49 23.11
N THR A 102 14.15 6.35 23.01
CA THR A 102 13.64 6.77 21.69
C THR A 102 14.71 7.47 20.84
N LYS A 103 15.64 8.19 21.48
CA LYS A 103 16.77 8.84 20.80
C LYS A 103 17.75 7.82 20.22
N GLU A 104 18.06 6.77 20.97
CA GLU A 104 18.93 5.69 20.49
C GLU A 104 18.25 4.89 19.37
N LEU A 105 16.96 4.59 19.50
CA LEU A 105 16.19 3.95 18.43
C LEU A 105 16.19 4.78 17.14
N TRP A 106 16.06 6.11 17.26
CA TRP A 106 16.18 7.01 16.11
C TRP A 106 17.55 6.86 15.42
N ALA A 107 18.64 6.92 16.19
CA ALA A 107 19.99 6.76 15.65
C ALA A 107 20.19 5.38 15.00
N MET A 108 19.68 4.31 15.61
CA MET A 108 19.76 2.95 15.07
C MET A 108 18.99 2.80 13.75
N VAL A 109 17.81 3.41 13.63
CA VAL A 109 17.02 3.38 12.39
C VAL A 109 17.63 4.31 11.34
N ALA A 110 18.18 5.46 11.73
CA ALA A 110 18.84 6.37 10.80
C ALA A 110 20.14 5.79 10.22
N ALA A 111 20.86 4.97 10.99
CA ALA A 111 22.04 4.24 10.52
C ALA A 111 21.72 3.14 9.50
N ALA A 112 20.50 2.58 9.56
CA ALA A 112 20.03 1.52 8.67
C ALA A 112 18.55 1.74 8.32
N PRO A 113 18.23 2.76 7.49
CA PRO A 113 16.86 3.13 7.21
C PRO A 113 16.17 2.05 6.36
N PRO A 114 14.84 1.89 6.49
CA PRO A 114 14.08 1.05 5.57
C PRO A 114 14.30 1.47 4.11
N ARG A 115 14.21 0.52 3.18
CA ARG A 115 14.42 0.79 1.75
C ARG A 115 13.53 1.95 1.26
N GLY A 116 14.15 2.96 0.67
CA GLY A 116 13.47 4.16 0.14
C GLY A 116 13.09 5.19 1.19
N TRP A 117 13.44 4.99 2.46
CA TRP A 117 13.25 5.97 3.52
C TRP A 117 14.54 6.70 3.83
N THR A 118 14.41 7.97 4.20
CA THR A 118 15.52 8.80 4.66
C THR A 118 15.15 9.41 6.01
N LEU A 119 16.06 9.36 6.99
CA LEU A 119 15.87 9.99 8.29
C LEU A 119 16.80 11.22 8.38
N HIS A 120 16.23 12.34 8.82
CA HIS A 120 16.92 13.61 8.94
C HIS A 120 17.01 14.04 10.41
N ASP A 121 18.14 14.62 10.80
CA ASP A 121 18.33 15.35 12.06
C ASP A 121 19.02 16.67 11.70
N ASN A 122 18.24 17.74 11.52
CA ASN A 122 18.74 19.03 11.09
C ASN A 122 18.05 20.18 11.85
N ARG A 123 18.25 21.44 11.42
CA ARG A 123 17.64 22.62 12.06
C ARG A 123 16.11 22.60 12.09
N ALA A 124 15.47 21.92 11.14
CA ALA A 124 14.02 21.72 11.12
C ALA A 124 13.54 20.63 12.09
N GLY A 125 14.47 19.95 12.78
CA GLY A 125 14.22 18.90 13.74
C GLY A 125 14.47 17.50 13.16
N ARG A 126 13.85 16.50 13.79
CA ARG A 126 13.94 15.09 13.40
C ARG A 126 12.69 14.64 12.67
N TYR A 127 12.87 14.07 11.48
CA TYR A 127 11.76 13.54 10.68
C TYR A 127 12.27 12.51 9.68
N ALA A 128 11.38 11.62 9.24
CA ALA A 128 11.63 10.62 8.23
C ALA A 128 10.76 10.91 7.00
N GLU A 129 11.37 10.83 5.82
CA GLU A 129 10.69 10.94 4.54
C GLU A 129 10.59 9.56 3.90
N GLY A 130 9.38 9.19 3.48
CA GLY A 130 9.13 7.97 2.73
C GLY A 130 9.29 8.18 1.22
N PRO A 131 9.30 7.08 0.44
CA PRO A 131 9.50 7.13 -1.01
C PRO A 131 8.35 7.79 -1.79
N GLU A 132 7.17 7.91 -1.18
CA GLU A 132 5.99 8.55 -1.80
C GLU A 132 5.56 9.79 -1.02
N ALA A 133 5.02 10.78 -1.74
CA ALA A 133 4.48 11.98 -1.14
C ALA A 133 3.39 11.65 -0.10
N GLY A 134 3.48 12.26 1.09
CA GLY A 134 2.57 12.00 2.21
C GLY A 134 3.00 10.87 3.15
N GLN A 135 4.13 10.21 2.89
CA GLN A 135 4.70 9.18 3.78
C GLN A 135 5.71 9.75 4.80
N ASN A 136 5.47 10.96 5.31
CA ASN A 136 6.38 11.62 6.24
C ASN A 136 6.05 11.26 7.69
N VAL A 137 7.08 11.05 8.51
CA VAL A 137 6.96 10.72 9.93
C VAL A 137 7.83 11.68 10.73
N ASP A 138 7.21 12.60 11.46
CA ASP A 138 7.94 13.46 12.40
C ASP A 138 8.45 12.68 13.62
N TYR A 139 9.34 13.30 14.40
CA TYR A 139 9.90 12.66 15.59
C TYR A 139 8.87 12.28 16.65
N ARG A 140 7.76 13.03 16.75
CA ARG A 140 6.68 12.76 17.71
C ARG A 140 5.93 11.49 17.30
N ALA A 141 5.58 11.35 16.03
CA ALA A 141 4.98 10.16 15.45
C ALA A 141 5.92 8.95 15.58
N PHE A 142 7.22 9.14 15.35
CA PHE A 142 8.22 8.11 15.61
C PHE A 142 8.26 7.68 17.08
N ALA A 143 8.23 8.63 18.03
CA ALA A 143 8.20 8.33 19.46
C ALA A 143 6.93 7.55 19.86
N ASN A 144 5.78 7.90 19.28
CA ASN A 144 4.52 7.18 19.47
C ASN A 144 4.62 5.74 18.94
N HIS A 145 5.24 5.56 17.77
CA HIS A 145 5.52 4.23 17.21
C HIS A 145 6.43 3.41 18.12
N ALA A 146 7.52 3.99 18.63
CA ALA A 146 8.40 3.32 19.58
C ALA A 146 7.66 2.90 20.87
N SER A 147 6.81 3.77 21.42
CA SER A 147 5.99 3.45 22.59
C SER A 147 4.99 2.31 22.29
N ALA A 148 4.35 2.32 21.13
CA ALA A 148 3.43 1.26 20.70
C ALA A 148 4.15 -0.09 20.56
N GLU A 149 5.33 -0.13 19.93
CA GLU A 149 6.10 -1.38 19.80
C GLU A 149 6.59 -1.90 21.15
N ARG A 150 7.02 -1.02 22.08
CA ARG A 150 7.37 -1.44 23.45
C ARG A 150 6.19 -2.11 24.18
N ARG A 151 4.99 -1.53 24.07
CA ARG A 151 3.78 -2.11 24.66
C ARG A 151 3.41 -3.46 24.04
N ALA A 152 3.46 -3.57 22.71
CA ALA A 152 3.18 -4.82 21.99
C ALA A 152 4.14 -5.96 22.37
N ARG A 153 5.41 -5.64 22.68
CA ARG A 153 6.38 -6.63 23.19
C ARG A 153 6.08 -7.07 24.62
N LYS A 154 5.68 -6.14 25.50
CA LYS A 154 5.29 -6.49 26.87
C LYS A 154 4.08 -7.43 26.87
N SER A 155 3.05 -7.11 26.08
CA SER A 155 1.84 -7.94 26.00
C SER A 155 2.08 -9.34 25.44
N SER A 156 3.02 -9.48 24.49
CA SER A 156 3.43 -10.79 23.96
C SER A 156 4.25 -11.61 24.96
N ASN A 157 5.12 -10.97 25.74
CA ASN A 157 5.85 -11.65 26.82
C ASN A 157 4.95 -12.11 27.97
N SER A 158 3.96 -11.30 28.37
CA SER A 158 3.04 -11.68 29.46
C SER A 158 2.05 -12.78 29.05
N GLY A 159 1.73 -12.93 27.75
CA GLY A 159 0.95 -14.07 27.25
C GLY A 159 1.72 -15.40 27.23
N ALA A 160 3.05 -15.36 27.12
CA ALA A 160 3.89 -16.55 27.13
C ALA A 160 4.09 -17.15 28.55
N MET A 161 4.01 -16.33 29.60
CA MET A 161 4.14 -16.79 30.99
C MET A 161 2.87 -17.42 31.59
N SER A 162 1.71 -17.28 30.93
CA SER A 162 0.43 -17.82 31.44
C SER A 162 0.09 -19.23 30.91
N ARG A 163 1.02 -19.89 30.21
CA ARG A 163 0.88 -21.26 29.68
C ARG A 163 1.91 -22.24 30.27
N GLY A 164 2.39 -21.96 31.49
CA GLY A 164 3.21 -22.87 32.29
C GLY A 164 2.33 -23.69 33.23
#